data_AF-A0A1V5DWG0-F1
#
_entry.id   AF-A0A1V5DWG0-F1
#
_cell.length_a   1.000
_cell.length_b   1.000
_cell.length_c   1.000
_cell.angle_alpha   90.00
_cell.angle_beta   90.00
_cell.angle_gamma   90.00
#
_symmetry.space_group_name_H-M   'P 1'
#
loop_
_entity.id
_entity.type
_entity.pdbx_description
1 polymer ?
#
loop_
_entity_poly.entity_id
_entity_poly.type
_entity_poly.pdbx_seq_one_letter_code
_entity_poly.pdbx_strand_id
1 'polypeptide(L)'
;MFTSMAAFVDDLQAKGRYTFTLAEAMDANQRSAIAREAALRRLKQKGRITSPRKGFYVIVPVEYREAGCPPANWFIHDLMQFLGQPYYVGILSAAAIHGAAHQQPMLFQVVTDRPTRQAQAGRVRIGFHKGRHVEQAPVIDIQTETGSMRVSTPEATAFDLVRFAPAAGHIGNVVTVLRELAEKIDPQRLAELVDLYALSDVQRLGYLLEQLGEKRLAAPLAERLTAWRSHAPWPMDAQVEQDLALSRVLVELFGSEMVTKTVAFRGGTALHKLFFPTPGRYSEDIDLVQITAGPIGPILSAIRTTLDSWLGEPKRKQSQGRVTMIYRFETTTRPIQPLRLKVEINTREHFTALGIRRRPFQVDSPWFSGQAEIGIYAIEELLGTKLRALYQRKKGRDLYDLWLALTSLEVDDAKIVDCFGRYLGQEGLAVSRAEFEENLEGKFQNRAFLEDIGPLLPTGVSYDVAQAGALVGQKLVAILPGEPWRGAEGRGDR
;
A
#
# COMPACT_ATOMS: atom_id res chain seq x y z
N MET A 1 -18.21 51.21 -15.52
CA MET A 1 -19.11 50.74 -14.43
C MET A 1 -20.53 50.68 -14.95
N PHE A 2 -21.30 49.67 -14.56
CA PHE A 2 -22.66 49.43 -15.08
C PHE A 2 -23.73 50.18 -14.28
N THR A 3 -24.78 50.65 -14.97
CA THR A 3 -25.92 51.39 -14.39
C THR A 3 -26.90 50.48 -13.64
N SER A 4 -26.90 49.17 -13.90
CA SER A 4 -27.72 48.18 -13.19
C SER A 4 -27.05 46.81 -13.13
N MET A 5 -27.46 45.99 -12.16
CA MET A 5 -26.99 44.60 -12.06
C MET A 5 -27.50 43.73 -13.22
N ALA A 6 -28.64 44.09 -13.81
CA ALA A 6 -29.14 43.44 -15.02
C ALA A 6 -28.20 43.69 -16.20
N ALA A 7 -27.83 44.96 -16.44
CA ALA A 7 -26.92 45.34 -17.52
C ALA A 7 -25.52 44.69 -17.38
N PHE A 8 -25.03 44.54 -16.15
CA PHE A 8 -23.80 43.80 -15.88
C PHE A 8 -23.91 42.32 -16.29
N VAL A 9 -24.99 41.65 -15.90
CA VAL A 9 -25.24 40.25 -16.28
C VAL A 9 -25.42 40.10 -17.80
N ASP A 10 -26.11 41.04 -18.44
CA ASP A 10 -26.31 41.05 -19.89
C ASP A 10 -24.98 41.23 -20.65
N ASP A 11 -24.09 42.11 -20.18
CA ASP A 11 -22.75 42.30 -20.77
C ASP A 11 -21.84 41.08 -20.60
N LEU A 12 -21.85 40.43 -19.42
CA LEU A 12 -21.11 39.18 -19.23
C LEU A 12 -21.59 38.09 -20.19
N GLN A 13 -22.91 37.91 -20.29
CA GLN A 13 -23.51 36.93 -21.18
C GLN A 13 -23.17 37.23 -22.65
N ALA A 14 -23.19 38.50 -23.07
CA ALA A 14 -22.82 38.90 -24.43
C ALA A 14 -21.35 38.60 -24.77
N LYS A 15 -20.48 38.49 -23.76
CA LYS A 15 -19.07 38.10 -23.90
C LYS A 15 -18.84 36.59 -23.75
N GLY A 16 -19.91 35.79 -23.68
CA GLY A 16 -19.83 34.35 -23.46
C GLY A 16 -19.45 33.94 -22.03
N ARG A 17 -19.45 34.87 -21.07
CA ARG A 17 -19.18 34.57 -19.66
C ARG A 17 -20.51 34.34 -18.93
N TYR A 18 -20.67 33.14 -18.38
CA TYR A 18 -21.91 32.73 -17.69
C TYR A 18 -21.76 32.64 -16.18
N THR A 19 -20.63 33.03 -15.61
CA THR A 19 -20.36 32.98 -14.18
C THR A 19 -19.79 34.31 -13.70
N PHE A 20 -20.04 34.62 -12.43
CA PHE A 20 -19.40 35.74 -11.74
C PHE A 20 -19.41 35.54 -10.23
N THR A 21 -18.47 36.17 -9.56
CA THR A 21 -18.36 36.18 -8.10
C THR A 21 -19.05 37.39 -7.49
N LEU A 22 -19.35 37.31 -6.18
CA LEU A 22 -19.86 38.46 -5.44
C LEU A 22 -18.85 39.63 -5.47
N ALA A 23 -17.55 39.35 -5.48
CA ALA A 23 -16.50 40.38 -5.59
C ALA A 23 -16.58 41.12 -6.93
N GLU A 24 -16.68 40.40 -8.05
CA GLU A 24 -16.84 41.02 -9.37
C GLU A 24 -18.14 41.86 -9.45
N ALA A 25 -19.23 41.37 -8.84
CA ALA A 25 -20.47 42.13 -8.75
C ALA A 25 -20.34 43.39 -7.86
N MET A 26 -19.43 43.37 -6.87
CA MET A 26 -19.10 44.53 -6.06
C MET A 26 -18.28 45.56 -6.83
N ASP A 27 -17.33 45.13 -7.65
CA ASP A 27 -16.45 46.04 -8.40
C ASP A 27 -17.16 46.66 -9.62
N ALA A 28 -18.11 45.95 -10.21
CA ALA A 28 -18.79 46.37 -11.44
C ALA A 28 -19.87 47.46 -11.25
N ASN A 29 -20.35 47.70 -10.02
CA ASN A 29 -21.56 48.49 -9.75
C ASN A 29 -21.41 49.43 -8.53
N GLN A 30 -21.67 50.74 -8.75
CA GLN A 30 -21.56 51.84 -7.76
C GLN A 30 -22.58 51.80 -6.61
N ARG A 31 -23.46 50.80 -6.57
CA ARG A 31 -24.48 50.66 -5.51
C ARG A 31 -23.87 50.28 -4.17
N SER A 32 -24.51 50.69 -3.08
CA SER A 32 -24.21 50.20 -1.73
C SER A 32 -24.37 48.68 -1.64
N ALA A 33 -23.70 48.04 -0.68
CA ALA A 33 -23.76 46.59 -0.47
C ALA A 33 -25.21 46.07 -0.37
N ILE A 34 -26.05 46.74 0.43
CA ILE A 34 -27.47 46.41 0.63
C ILE A 34 -28.27 46.50 -0.67
N ALA A 35 -28.06 47.56 -1.46
CA ALA A 35 -28.77 47.75 -2.73
C ALA A 35 -28.35 46.72 -3.81
N ARG A 36 -27.12 46.20 -3.74
CA ARG A 36 -26.64 45.12 -4.62
C ARG A 36 -27.19 43.75 -4.22
N GLU A 37 -27.18 43.41 -2.93
CA GLU A 37 -27.78 42.16 -2.45
C GLU A 37 -29.27 42.09 -2.80
N ALA A 38 -30.01 43.20 -2.65
CA ALA A 38 -31.39 43.31 -3.10
C ALA A 38 -31.51 43.12 -4.62
N ALA A 39 -30.59 43.66 -5.42
CA ALA A 39 -30.58 43.48 -6.87
C ALA A 39 -30.29 42.02 -7.29
N LEU A 40 -29.31 41.36 -6.67
CA LEU A 40 -29.01 39.94 -6.90
C LEU A 40 -30.18 39.05 -6.48
N ARG A 41 -30.83 39.34 -5.34
CA ARG A 41 -32.05 38.64 -4.90
C ARG A 41 -33.17 38.78 -5.93
N ARG A 42 -33.39 39.98 -6.50
CA ARG A 42 -34.38 40.21 -7.57
C ARG A 42 -34.04 39.43 -8.84
N LEU A 43 -32.77 39.39 -9.25
CA LEU A 43 -32.35 38.60 -10.42
C LEU A 43 -32.58 37.10 -10.20
N LYS A 44 -32.29 36.60 -8.99
CA LYS A 44 -32.55 35.21 -8.61
C LYS A 44 -34.04 34.89 -8.62
N GLN A 45 -34.89 35.77 -8.09
CA GLN A 45 -36.35 35.62 -8.13
C GLN A 45 -36.91 35.63 -9.55
N LYS A 46 -36.29 36.39 -10.46
CA LYS A 46 -36.63 36.40 -11.89
C LYS A 46 -36.03 35.23 -12.67
N GLY A 47 -35.34 34.29 -12.01
CA GLY A 47 -34.70 33.14 -12.65
C GLY A 47 -33.58 33.52 -13.62
N ARG A 48 -33.00 34.72 -13.51
CA ARG A 48 -31.90 35.19 -14.38
C ARG A 48 -30.53 34.75 -13.89
N ILE A 49 -30.40 34.46 -12.61
CA ILE A 49 -29.18 33.93 -12.00
C ILE A 49 -29.54 32.84 -10.99
N THR A 50 -28.61 31.93 -10.78
CA THR A 50 -28.65 30.91 -9.71
C THR A 50 -27.31 30.89 -8.98
N SER A 51 -27.24 30.23 -7.83
CA SER A 51 -26.05 30.25 -6.99
C SER A 51 -25.78 28.84 -6.42
N PRO A 52 -24.87 28.07 -7.04
CA PRO A 52 -24.49 26.73 -6.55
C PRO A 52 -23.71 26.81 -5.23
N ARG A 53 -23.03 27.93 -4.97
CA ARG A 53 -22.28 28.21 -3.76
C ARG A 53 -22.44 29.66 -3.36
N LYS A 54 -22.52 29.93 -2.04
CA LYS A 54 -22.58 31.31 -1.53
C LYS A 54 -21.39 32.11 -2.08
N GLY A 55 -21.69 33.25 -2.72
CA GLY A 55 -20.70 34.13 -3.31
C GLY A 55 -20.33 33.83 -4.77
N PHE A 56 -20.86 32.75 -5.34
CA PHE A 56 -20.69 32.39 -6.75
C PHE A 56 -22.06 32.33 -7.44
N TYR A 57 -22.15 32.93 -8.62
CA TYR A 57 -23.39 33.07 -9.38
C TYR A 57 -23.21 32.54 -10.79
N VAL A 58 -24.23 31.85 -11.28
CA VAL A 58 -24.34 31.35 -12.65
C VAL A 58 -25.49 32.09 -13.31
N ILE A 59 -25.24 32.66 -14.48
CA ILE A 59 -26.23 33.32 -15.33
C ILE A 59 -27.09 32.22 -15.95
N VAL A 60 -28.40 32.42 -15.93
CA VAL A 60 -29.38 31.47 -16.47
C VAL A 60 -29.91 32.05 -17.79
N PRO A 61 -29.49 31.50 -18.94
CA PRO A 61 -30.00 31.91 -20.25
C PRO A 61 -31.50 31.67 -20.37
N VAL A 62 -32.14 32.31 -21.35
CA VAL A 62 -33.60 32.25 -21.51
C VAL A 62 -34.08 30.81 -21.70
N GLU A 63 -33.36 30.05 -22.52
CA GLU A 63 -33.55 28.63 -22.83
C GLU A 63 -33.42 27.70 -21.62
N TYR A 64 -32.74 28.13 -20.54
CA TYR A 64 -32.58 27.35 -19.31
C TYR A 64 -33.39 27.89 -18.13
N ARG A 65 -34.27 28.88 -18.32
CA ARG A 65 -35.06 29.46 -17.22
C ARG A 65 -35.98 28.46 -16.54
N GLU A 66 -36.57 27.55 -17.30
CA GLU A 66 -37.44 26.51 -16.73
C GLU A 66 -36.65 25.46 -15.92
N ALA A 67 -35.44 25.12 -16.39
CA ALA A 67 -34.51 24.26 -15.65
C ALA A 67 -33.88 24.98 -14.44
N GLY A 68 -33.85 26.31 -14.46
CA GLY A 68 -33.32 27.17 -13.42
C GLY A 68 -31.79 27.21 -13.35
N CYS A 69 -31.09 26.57 -14.29
CA CYS A 69 -29.63 26.54 -14.41
C CYS A 69 -29.22 25.95 -15.77
N PRO A 70 -28.14 26.46 -16.42
CA PRO A 70 -27.50 25.75 -17.52
C PRO A 70 -26.82 24.44 -17.02
N PRO A 71 -26.41 23.54 -17.93
CA PRO A 71 -25.72 22.31 -17.56
C PRO A 71 -24.41 22.56 -16.79
N ALA A 72 -23.99 21.61 -15.95
CA ALA A 72 -22.84 21.79 -15.06
C ALA A 72 -21.51 21.99 -15.81
N ASN A 73 -21.34 21.41 -17.00
CA ASN A 73 -20.15 21.60 -17.84
C ASN A 73 -19.93 23.07 -18.23
N TRP A 74 -20.96 23.93 -18.19
CA TRP A 74 -20.82 25.36 -18.49
C TRP A 74 -20.13 26.16 -17.38
N PHE A 75 -20.07 25.65 -16.16
CA PHE A 75 -19.59 26.45 -15.03
C PHE A 75 -18.75 25.68 -14.01
N ILE A 76 -18.55 24.36 -14.21
CA ILE A 76 -17.80 23.56 -13.23
C ILE A 76 -16.37 24.06 -13.06
N HIS A 77 -15.69 24.43 -14.15
CA HIS A 77 -14.33 24.94 -14.08
C HIS A 77 -14.23 26.20 -13.23
N ASP A 78 -15.07 27.20 -13.52
CA ASP A 78 -15.13 28.46 -12.78
C ASP A 78 -15.52 28.26 -11.32
N LEU A 79 -16.44 27.33 -11.05
CA LEU A 79 -16.83 26.97 -9.68
C LEU A 79 -15.64 26.38 -8.91
N MET A 80 -14.84 25.53 -9.54
CA MET A 80 -13.68 24.91 -8.90
C MET A 80 -12.51 25.89 -8.73
N GLN A 81 -12.31 26.81 -9.68
CA GLN A 81 -11.41 27.95 -9.51
C GLN A 81 -11.83 28.83 -8.33
N PHE A 82 -13.12 29.17 -8.23
CA PHE A 82 -13.67 29.94 -7.11
C PHE A 82 -13.46 29.24 -5.75
N LEU A 83 -13.56 27.91 -5.72
CA LEU A 83 -13.30 27.12 -4.51
C LEU A 83 -11.82 26.95 -4.18
N GLY A 84 -10.91 27.26 -5.11
CA GLY A 84 -9.47 27.06 -4.95
C GLY A 84 -9.10 25.59 -4.73
N GLN A 85 -9.76 24.69 -5.47
CA GLN A 85 -9.56 23.24 -5.35
C GLN A 85 -9.21 22.61 -6.69
N PRO A 86 -8.17 21.74 -6.73
CA PRO A 86 -7.93 20.91 -7.90
C PRO A 86 -9.10 19.94 -8.09
N TYR A 87 -9.43 19.67 -9.35
CA TYR A 87 -10.57 18.85 -9.70
C TYR A 87 -10.39 18.13 -11.03
N TYR A 88 -11.20 17.10 -11.21
CA TYR A 88 -11.57 16.58 -12.52
C TYR A 88 -13.01 16.05 -12.48
N VAL A 89 -13.68 16.03 -13.63
CA VAL A 89 -14.96 15.34 -13.83
C VAL A 89 -14.67 13.85 -13.97
N GLY A 90 -15.34 13.01 -13.18
CA GLY A 90 -15.02 11.58 -13.06
C GLY A 90 -16.26 10.69 -12.98
N ILE A 91 -16.04 9.41 -12.66
CA ILE A 91 -17.09 8.40 -12.41
C ILE A 91 -18.07 8.31 -13.61
N LEU A 92 -19.39 8.40 -13.41
CA LEU A 92 -20.37 8.25 -14.48
C LEU A 92 -20.46 9.50 -15.35
N SER A 93 -20.10 10.68 -14.83
CA SER A 93 -20.11 11.90 -15.64
C SER A 93 -19.01 11.85 -16.70
N ALA A 94 -17.80 11.42 -16.34
CA ALA A 94 -16.73 11.17 -17.30
C ALA A 94 -17.10 10.04 -18.26
N ALA A 95 -17.63 8.91 -17.75
CA ALA A 95 -18.04 7.80 -18.61
C ALA A 95 -19.10 8.20 -19.65
N ALA A 96 -20.08 9.02 -19.27
CA ALA A 96 -21.07 9.56 -20.20
C ALA A 96 -20.43 10.47 -21.26
N ILE A 97 -19.46 11.29 -20.88
CA ILE A 97 -18.73 12.17 -21.80
C ILE A 97 -17.87 11.35 -22.78
N HIS A 98 -17.30 10.24 -22.32
CA HIS A 98 -16.63 9.25 -23.17
C HIS A 98 -17.61 8.41 -24.00
N GLY A 99 -18.92 8.64 -23.92
CA GLY A 99 -19.93 7.86 -24.65
C GLY A 99 -19.99 6.38 -24.23
N ALA A 100 -19.76 6.10 -22.94
CA ALA A 100 -19.83 4.77 -22.33
C ALA A 100 -20.99 4.63 -21.33
N ALA A 101 -21.88 5.65 -21.25
CA ALA A 101 -23.08 5.59 -20.46
C ALA A 101 -24.29 5.98 -21.32
N HIS A 102 -25.27 5.08 -21.42
CA HIS A 102 -26.49 5.25 -22.21
C HIS A 102 -27.39 6.41 -21.75
N GLN A 103 -27.22 6.89 -20.50
CA GLN A 103 -28.00 7.99 -19.94
C GLN A 103 -27.08 8.98 -19.24
N GLN A 104 -27.44 10.26 -19.34
CA GLN A 104 -26.78 11.29 -18.54
C GLN A 104 -27.11 11.06 -17.06
N PRO A 105 -26.07 10.97 -16.19
CA PRO A 105 -26.30 10.84 -14.75
C PRO A 105 -27.09 12.02 -14.21
N MET A 106 -28.06 11.76 -13.33
CA MET A 106 -28.81 12.81 -12.63
C MET A 106 -27.93 13.71 -11.75
N LEU A 107 -26.74 13.24 -11.39
CA LEU A 107 -25.76 13.92 -10.56
C LEU A 107 -24.48 14.12 -11.38
N PHE A 108 -24.04 15.38 -11.52
CA PHE A 108 -22.75 15.68 -12.14
C PHE A 108 -21.63 15.39 -11.13
N GLN A 109 -20.73 14.47 -11.46
CA GLN A 109 -19.77 13.89 -10.53
C GLN A 109 -18.37 14.46 -10.74
N VAL A 110 -17.81 14.99 -9.66
CA VAL A 110 -16.52 15.68 -9.64
C VAL A 110 -15.67 15.11 -8.52
N VAL A 111 -14.39 14.88 -8.79
CA VAL A 111 -13.43 14.41 -7.79
C VAL A 111 -12.55 15.58 -7.34
N THR A 112 -12.37 15.73 -6.03
CA THR A 112 -11.62 16.82 -5.37
C THR A 112 -10.64 16.27 -4.33
N ASP A 113 -9.59 17.01 -3.99
CA ASP A 113 -8.55 16.58 -3.04
C ASP A 113 -9.01 16.58 -1.56
N ARG A 114 -10.05 17.37 -1.26
CA ARG A 114 -10.61 17.55 0.08
C ARG A 114 -12.13 17.40 0.10
N PRO A 115 -12.74 17.13 1.27
CA PRO A 115 -14.19 17.03 1.39
C PRO A 115 -14.90 18.32 0.95
N THR A 116 -15.77 18.20 -0.04
CA THR A 116 -16.53 19.32 -0.60
C THR A 116 -18.01 19.03 -0.54
N ARG A 117 -18.78 19.98 0.01
CA ARG A 117 -20.23 19.83 0.13
C ARG A 117 -20.88 19.92 -1.24
N GLN A 118 -21.85 19.03 -1.50
CA GLN A 118 -22.67 19.05 -2.70
C GLN A 118 -23.18 20.45 -3.04
N ALA A 119 -23.21 20.76 -4.33
CA ALA A 119 -23.73 22.02 -4.85
C ALA A 119 -25.02 21.75 -5.63
N GLN A 120 -25.93 22.71 -5.60
CA GLN A 120 -27.19 22.65 -6.32
C GLN A 120 -27.50 24.01 -6.93
N ALA A 121 -27.86 23.99 -8.22
CA ALA A 121 -28.32 25.15 -8.95
C ALA A 121 -29.49 24.75 -9.85
N GLY A 122 -30.69 25.25 -9.56
CA GLY A 122 -31.90 24.81 -10.25
C GLY A 122 -32.08 23.29 -10.17
N ARG A 123 -32.30 22.64 -11.32
CA ARG A 123 -32.37 21.18 -11.47
C ARG A 123 -31.00 20.48 -11.46
N VAL A 124 -29.90 21.22 -11.64
CA VAL A 124 -28.54 20.66 -11.67
C VAL A 124 -28.06 20.38 -10.25
N ARG A 125 -27.54 19.16 -10.04
CA ARG A 125 -26.89 18.73 -8.81
C ARG A 125 -25.45 18.32 -9.11
N ILE A 126 -24.52 18.75 -8.26
CA ILE A 126 -23.11 18.41 -8.37
C ILE A 126 -22.69 17.65 -7.12
N GLY A 127 -22.21 16.43 -7.34
CA GLY A 127 -21.65 15.54 -6.34
C GLY A 127 -20.14 15.64 -6.32
N PHE A 128 -19.56 15.81 -5.13
CA PHE A 128 -18.11 15.85 -4.95
C PHE A 128 -17.63 14.60 -4.22
N HIS A 129 -16.57 13.99 -4.74
CA HIS A 129 -15.95 12.79 -4.21
C HIS A 129 -14.50 13.07 -3.86
N LYS A 130 -14.04 12.63 -2.69
CA LYS A 130 -12.65 12.87 -2.27
C LYS A 130 -11.70 11.87 -2.92
N GLY A 131 -10.71 12.36 -3.66
CA GLY A 131 -9.56 11.61 -4.20
C GLY A 131 -8.27 11.95 -3.45
N ARG A 132 -7.27 11.04 -3.49
CA ARG A 132 -5.93 11.28 -2.91
C ARG A 132 -4.97 11.94 -3.92
N HIS A 133 -5.10 11.59 -5.19
CA HIS A 133 -4.14 11.90 -6.26
C HIS A 133 -4.76 12.79 -7.35
N VAL A 134 -5.56 13.80 -6.95
CA VAL A 134 -6.39 14.56 -7.91
C VAL A 134 -5.55 15.36 -8.92
N GLU A 135 -4.41 15.90 -8.50
CA GLU A 135 -3.52 16.63 -9.40
C GLU A 135 -2.70 15.70 -10.32
N GLN A 136 -2.45 14.46 -9.88
CA GLN A 136 -1.72 13.45 -10.66
C GLN A 136 -2.63 12.64 -11.58
N ALA A 137 -3.95 12.68 -11.37
CA ALA A 137 -4.90 11.93 -12.17
C ALA A 137 -4.80 12.38 -13.64
N PRO A 138 -4.69 11.44 -14.59
CA PRO A 138 -4.64 11.78 -16.00
C PRO A 138 -6.00 12.31 -16.44
N VAL A 139 -5.98 13.46 -17.11
CA VAL A 139 -7.18 14.14 -17.59
C VAL A 139 -7.00 14.60 -19.02
N ILE A 140 -8.12 14.76 -19.71
CA ILE A 140 -8.24 15.45 -20.97
C ILE A 140 -9.04 16.74 -20.78
N ASP A 141 -8.66 17.78 -21.50
CA ASP A 141 -9.42 19.02 -21.56
C ASP A 141 -10.51 18.91 -22.63
N ILE A 142 -11.76 19.07 -22.21
CA ILE A 142 -12.92 19.03 -23.09
C ILE A 142 -13.47 20.45 -23.24
N GLN A 143 -13.61 20.89 -24.48
CA GLN A 143 -14.23 22.16 -24.80
C GLN A 143 -15.72 22.12 -24.47
N THR A 144 -16.19 23.18 -23.82
CA THR A 144 -17.59 23.40 -23.48
C THR A 144 -18.06 24.69 -24.13
N GLU A 145 -19.36 24.95 -24.07
CA GLU A 145 -19.99 26.13 -24.66
C GLU A 145 -19.46 27.45 -24.07
N THR A 146 -18.82 27.39 -22.89
CA THR A 146 -18.39 28.55 -22.11
C THR A 146 -16.89 28.53 -21.78
N GLY A 147 -16.13 27.55 -22.29
CA GLY A 147 -14.71 27.38 -21.99
C GLY A 147 -14.27 25.94 -22.11
N SER A 148 -13.64 25.42 -21.06
CA SER A 148 -13.23 24.01 -21.00
C SER A 148 -13.44 23.42 -19.61
N MET A 149 -13.42 22.10 -19.53
CA MET A 149 -13.38 21.37 -18.27
C MET A 149 -12.40 20.20 -18.33
N ARG A 150 -11.83 19.86 -17.18
CA ARG A 150 -10.94 18.70 -17.02
C ARG A 150 -11.76 17.46 -16.77
N VAL A 151 -11.59 16.42 -17.59
CA VAL A 151 -12.31 15.14 -17.49
C VAL A 151 -11.29 14.02 -17.37
N SER A 152 -11.48 13.05 -16.47
CA SER A 152 -10.55 11.92 -16.37
C SER A 152 -10.48 11.14 -17.69
N THR A 153 -9.32 10.60 -18.04
CA THR A 153 -9.18 9.76 -19.25
C THR A 153 -10.04 8.49 -19.14
N PRO A 154 -10.28 7.74 -20.24
CA PRO A 154 -10.99 6.46 -20.16
C PRO A 154 -10.38 5.50 -19.12
N GLU A 155 -9.06 5.44 -19.03
CA GLU A 155 -8.32 4.61 -18.06
C GLU A 155 -8.62 5.02 -16.61
N ALA A 156 -8.47 6.32 -16.29
CA ALA A 156 -8.77 6.83 -14.96
C ALA A 156 -10.26 6.74 -14.63
N THR A 157 -11.14 6.91 -15.62
CA THR A 157 -12.58 6.70 -15.47
C THR A 157 -12.88 5.25 -15.09
N ALA A 158 -12.23 4.27 -15.72
CA ALA A 158 -12.41 2.86 -15.40
C ALA A 158 -12.05 2.56 -13.93
N PHE A 159 -10.94 3.13 -13.44
CA PHE A 159 -10.58 3.04 -12.03
C PHE A 159 -11.56 3.79 -11.10
N ASP A 160 -12.03 4.97 -11.49
CA ASP A 160 -13.00 5.75 -10.70
C ASP A 160 -14.33 5.00 -10.53
N LEU A 161 -14.81 4.33 -11.57
CA LEU A 161 -16.04 3.52 -11.52
C LEU A 161 -15.95 2.42 -10.46
N VAL A 162 -14.77 1.79 -10.34
CA VAL A 162 -14.52 0.74 -9.34
C VAL A 162 -14.33 1.33 -7.94
N ARG A 163 -13.46 2.33 -7.82
CA ARG A 163 -13.12 3.00 -6.56
C ARG A 163 -14.35 3.63 -5.91
N PHE A 164 -15.21 4.25 -6.71
CA PHE A 164 -16.43 4.91 -6.28
C PHE A 164 -17.68 4.12 -6.66
N ALA A 165 -17.62 2.79 -6.64
CA ALA A 165 -18.72 1.92 -7.04
C ALA A 165 -20.10 2.32 -6.46
N PRO A 166 -20.26 2.69 -5.18
CA PRO A 166 -21.55 3.16 -4.67
C PRO A 166 -22.09 4.41 -5.38
N ALA A 167 -21.21 5.34 -5.76
CA ALA A 167 -21.56 6.53 -6.53
C ALA A 167 -21.80 6.21 -8.02
N ALA A 168 -21.23 5.11 -8.51
CA ALA A 168 -21.41 4.63 -9.88
C ALA A 168 -22.64 3.73 -10.06
N GLY A 169 -23.56 3.65 -9.09
CA GLY A 169 -24.72 2.75 -9.17
C GLY A 169 -24.42 1.29 -8.83
N HIS A 170 -23.37 1.06 -8.04
CA HIS A 170 -22.84 -0.24 -7.64
C HIS A 170 -22.29 -1.09 -8.81
N ILE A 171 -21.77 -2.27 -8.47
CA ILE A 171 -21.01 -3.11 -9.41
C ILE A 171 -21.80 -3.50 -10.65
N GLY A 172 -23.11 -3.73 -10.54
CA GLY A 172 -23.96 -4.05 -11.69
C GLY A 172 -23.90 -2.97 -12.78
N ASN A 173 -24.04 -1.70 -12.40
CA ASN A 173 -23.96 -0.59 -13.35
C ASN A 173 -22.52 -0.33 -13.81
N VAL A 174 -21.53 -0.50 -12.91
CA VAL A 174 -20.11 -0.41 -13.27
C VAL A 174 -19.77 -1.36 -14.41
N VAL A 175 -20.23 -2.62 -14.36
CA VAL A 175 -19.99 -3.61 -15.42
C VAL A 175 -20.59 -3.19 -16.76
N THR A 176 -21.80 -2.64 -16.75
CA THR A 176 -22.47 -2.14 -17.96
C THR A 176 -21.67 -1.01 -18.59
N VAL A 177 -21.29 -0.01 -17.81
CA VAL A 177 -20.52 1.15 -18.28
C VAL A 177 -19.12 0.73 -18.73
N LEU A 178 -18.48 -0.15 -17.97
CA LEU A 178 -17.12 -0.62 -18.26
C LEU A 178 -17.06 -1.39 -19.59
N ARG A 179 -18.13 -2.10 -19.97
CA ARG A 179 -18.21 -2.80 -21.26
C ARG A 179 -18.05 -1.86 -22.45
N GLU A 180 -18.73 -0.71 -22.41
CA GLU A 180 -18.61 0.30 -23.48
C GLU A 180 -17.34 1.14 -23.37
N LEU A 181 -16.87 1.37 -22.14
CA LEU A 181 -15.66 2.14 -21.89
C LEU A 181 -14.42 1.37 -22.34
N ALA A 182 -14.42 0.03 -22.21
CA ALA A 182 -13.30 -0.83 -22.56
C ALA A 182 -12.76 -0.54 -23.96
N GLU A 183 -13.60 -0.37 -24.97
CA GLU A 183 -13.21 -0.07 -26.35
C GLU A 183 -12.34 1.19 -26.49
N LYS A 184 -12.44 2.12 -25.53
CA LYS A 184 -11.72 3.40 -25.53
C LYS A 184 -10.47 3.41 -24.65
N ILE A 185 -10.21 2.33 -23.92
CA ILE A 185 -9.08 2.19 -22.99
C ILE A 185 -7.84 1.71 -23.75
N ASP A 186 -6.74 2.44 -23.57
CA ASP A 186 -5.41 2.01 -23.96
C ASP A 186 -4.79 1.09 -22.88
N PRO A 187 -4.36 -0.14 -23.22
CA PRO A 187 -3.82 -1.08 -22.24
C PRO A 187 -2.55 -0.60 -21.53
N GLN A 188 -1.65 0.11 -22.23
CA GLN A 188 -0.38 0.57 -21.66
C GLN A 188 -0.62 1.71 -20.69
N ARG A 189 -1.41 2.71 -21.11
CA ARG A 189 -1.83 3.81 -20.23
C ARG A 189 -2.58 3.29 -19.02
N LEU A 190 -3.44 2.28 -19.17
CA LEU A 190 -4.14 1.67 -18.04
C LEU A 190 -3.18 1.07 -17.02
N ALA A 191 -2.15 0.36 -17.49
CA ALA A 191 -1.13 -0.26 -16.64
C ALA A 191 -0.26 0.77 -15.92
N GLU A 192 0.04 1.91 -16.54
CA GLU A 192 0.79 3.02 -15.93
C GLU A 192 0.05 3.66 -14.74
N LEU A 193 -1.28 3.61 -14.71
CA LEU A 193 -2.07 4.21 -13.62
C LEU A 193 -2.12 3.37 -12.35
N VAL A 194 -1.68 2.11 -12.39
CA VAL A 194 -1.77 1.18 -11.25
C VAL A 194 -1.20 1.78 -9.96
N ASP A 195 -0.12 2.57 -10.07
CA ASP A 195 0.57 3.16 -8.92
C ASP A 195 -0.18 4.35 -8.28
N LEU A 196 -1.18 4.91 -8.98
CA LEU A 196 -2.05 6.00 -8.49
C LEU A 196 -3.29 5.49 -7.74
N TYR A 197 -3.60 4.20 -7.83
CA TYR A 197 -4.80 3.60 -7.26
C TYR A 197 -4.47 2.56 -6.19
N ALA A 198 -5.45 2.28 -5.32
CA ALA A 198 -5.27 1.22 -4.34
C ALA A 198 -5.23 -0.13 -5.07
N LEU A 199 -4.40 -1.04 -4.58
CA LEU A 199 -4.21 -2.35 -5.20
C LEU A 199 -5.54 -3.12 -5.33
N SER A 200 -6.45 -2.98 -4.36
CA SER A 200 -7.80 -3.55 -4.41
C SER A 200 -8.69 -2.98 -5.52
N ASP A 201 -8.48 -1.74 -5.94
CA ASP A 201 -9.17 -1.15 -7.10
C ASP A 201 -8.61 -1.71 -8.40
N VAL A 202 -7.29 -1.95 -8.46
CA VAL A 202 -6.60 -2.57 -9.60
C VAL A 202 -7.10 -3.99 -9.87
N GLN A 203 -7.25 -4.87 -8.86
CA GLN A 203 -7.84 -6.18 -9.16
C GLN A 203 -9.32 -6.14 -9.43
N ARG A 204 -10.08 -5.30 -8.74
CA ARG A 204 -11.50 -5.22 -9.03
C ARG A 204 -11.67 -4.83 -10.50
N LEU A 205 -10.91 -3.86 -10.99
CA LEU A 205 -10.91 -3.52 -12.40
C LEU A 205 -10.43 -4.68 -13.29
N GLY A 206 -9.26 -5.26 -13.01
CA GLY A 206 -8.70 -6.39 -13.76
C GLY A 206 -9.65 -7.59 -13.85
N TYR A 207 -10.29 -7.95 -12.74
CA TYR A 207 -11.29 -9.01 -12.68
C TYR A 207 -12.54 -8.67 -13.51
N LEU A 208 -13.08 -7.46 -13.37
CA LEU A 208 -14.25 -7.07 -14.15
C LEU A 208 -13.94 -7.08 -15.66
N LEU A 209 -12.75 -6.64 -16.05
CA LEU A 209 -12.28 -6.71 -17.44
C LEU A 209 -12.13 -8.15 -17.92
N GLU A 210 -11.59 -9.05 -17.08
CA GLU A 210 -11.51 -10.47 -17.40
C GLU A 210 -12.89 -11.11 -17.57
N GLN A 211 -13.84 -10.82 -16.68
CA GLN A 211 -15.23 -11.29 -16.79
C GLN A 211 -15.95 -10.74 -18.02
N LEU A 212 -15.56 -9.55 -18.49
CA LEU A 212 -16.06 -8.96 -19.74
C LEU A 212 -15.38 -9.54 -20.99
N GLY A 213 -14.36 -10.39 -20.85
CA GLY A 213 -13.59 -10.96 -21.96
C GLY A 213 -12.47 -10.04 -22.49
N GLU A 214 -12.22 -8.89 -21.84
CA GLU A 214 -11.23 -7.89 -22.22
C GLU A 214 -9.81 -8.27 -21.78
N LYS A 215 -9.33 -9.42 -22.26
CA LYS A 215 -8.00 -9.97 -21.89
C LYS A 215 -6.86 -8.98 -22.16
N ARG A 216 -6.95 -8.20 -23.23
CA ARG A 216 -5.94 -7.18 -23.57
C ARG A 216 -5.78 -6.12 -22.48
N LEU A 217 -6.84 -5.83 -21.72
CA LEU A 217 -6.84 -4.85 -20.64
C LEU A 217 -6.56 -5.51 -19.28
N ALA A 218 -7.05 -6.73 -19.07
CA ALA A 218 -6.84 -7.45 -17.82
C ALA A 218 -5.40 -7.97 -17.65
N ALA A 219 -4.77 -8.45 -18.73
CA ALA A 219 -3.44 -9.08 -18.67
C ALA A 219 -2.34 -8.14 -18.14
N PRO A 220 -2.20 -6.89 -18.60
CA PRO A 220 -1.20 -5.97 -18.04
C PRO A 220 -1.38 -5.69 -16.53
N LEU A 221 -2.63 -5.68 -16.06
CA LEU A 221 -2.94 -5.52 -14.63
C LEU A 221 -2.55 -6.77 -13.82
N ALA A 222 -2.73 -7.96 -14.39
CA ALA A 222 -2.36 -9.23 -13.78
C ALA A 222 -0.84 -9.50 -13.80
N GLU A 223 -0.15 -9.18 -14.90
CA GLU A 223 1.29 -9.32 -15.05
C GLU A 223 2.06 -8.48 -14.02
N ARG A 224 1.57 -7.29 -13.69
CA ARG A 224 2.15 -6.48 -12.60
C ARG A 224 2.08 -7.17 -11.23
N LEU A 225 1.11 -8.05 -10.99
CA LEU A 225 0.97 -8.81 -9.73
C LEU A 225 1.88 -10.04 -9.70
N THR A 226 2.04 -10.73 -10.84
CA THR A 226 2.87 -11.95 -10.93
C THR A 226 4.35 -11.67 -11.13
N ALA A 227 4.73 -10.48 -11.58
CA ALA A 227 6.14 -10.10 -11.78
C ALA A 227 7.02 -10.31 -10.54
N TRP A 228 6.47 -10.15 -9.33
CA TRP A 228 7.22 -10.38 -8.09
C TRP A 228 7.50 -11.86 -7.80
N ARG A 229 6.73 -12.79 -8.37
CA ARG A 229 6.89 -14.24 -8.16
C ARG A 229 8.26 -14.76 -8.64
N SER A 230 8.89 -14.09 -9.61
CA SER A 230 10.25 -14.45 -10.05
C SER A 230 11.31 -14.23 -8.96
N HIS A 231 11.10 -13.24 -8.10
CA HIS A 231 11.97 -12.94 -6.95
C HIS A 231 11.54 -13.71 -5.68
N ALA A 232 10.23 -13.95 -5.56
CA ALA A 232 9.58 -14.56 -4.41
C ALA A 232 8.68 -15.73 -4.87
N PRO A 233 9.26 -16.92 -5.15
CA PRO A 233 8.56 -18.05 -5.77
C PRO A 233 7.68 -18.82 -4.79
N TRP A 234 6.80 -18.09 -4.09
CA TRP A 234 5.92 -18.66 -3.07
C TRP A 234 4.71 -19.36 -3.69
N PRO A 235 4.27 -20.49 -3.11
CA PRO A 235 3.21 -21.32 -3.68
C PRO A 235 1.84 -20.62 -3.72
N MET A 236 1.57 -19.67 -2.80
CA MET A 236 0.31 -18.92 -2.75
C MET A 236 0.50 -17.47 -3.20
N ASP A 237 -0.41 -16.93 -4.02
CA ASP A 237 -0.39 -15.51 -4.44
C ASP A 237 -0.38 -14.56 -3.23
N ALA A 238 -1.12 -14.91 -2.17
CA ALA A 238 -1.13 -14.18 -0.91
C ALA A 238 0.27 -14.01 -0.29
N GLN A 239 1.11 -15.05 -0.38
CA GLN A 239 2.49 -15.00 0.12
C GLN A 239 3.35 -14.11 -0.77
N VAL A 240 3.18 -14.15 -2.09
CA VAL A 240 3.89 -13.30 -3.04
C VAL A 240 3.60 -11.82 -2.74
N GLU A 241 2.34 -11.48 -2.55
CA GLU A 241 1.93 -10.11 -2.20
C GLU A 241 2.43 -9.67 -0.83
N GLN A 242 2.33 -10.54 0.18
CA GLN A 242 2.83 -10.23 1.52
C GLN A 242 4.34 -10.00 1.50
N ASP A 243 5.07 -10.80 0.72
CA ASP A 243 6.50 -10.66 0.55
C ASP A 243 6.89 -9.35 -0.18
N LEU A 244 6.13 -8.95 -1.20
CA LEU A 244 6.30 -7.66 -1.87
C LEU A 244 6.06 -6.49 -0.91
N ALA A 245 4.96 -6.55 -0.13
CA ALA A 245 4.65 -5.56 0.88
C ALA A 245 5.74 -5.47 1.95
N LEU A 246 6.23 -6.62 2.45
CA LEU A 246 7.36 -6.70 3.38
C LEU A 246 8.62 -6.07 2.80
N SER A 247 8.92 -6.33 1.53
CA SER A 247 10.12 -5.81 0.86
C SER A 247 10.05 -4.29 0.70
N ARG A 248 8.89 -3.74 0.32
CA ARG A 248 8.67 -2.30 0.32
C ARG A 248 8.80 -1.70 1.71
N VAL A 249 8.22 -2.33 2.74
CA VAL A 249 8.36 -1.85 4.13
C VAL A 249 9.83 -1.78 4.54
N LEU A 250 10.66 -2.76 4.18
CA LEU A 250 12.10 -2.71 4.49
C LEU A 250 12.78 -1.51 3.84
N VAL A 251 12.52 -1.25 2.55
CA VAL A 251 13.08 -0.09 1.85
C VAL A 251 12.60 1.23 2.48
N GLU A 252 11.31 1.39 2.71
CA GLU A 252 10.76 2.63 3.26
C GLU A 252 11.22 2.86 4.71
N LEU A 253 11.29 1.80 5.54
CA LEU A 253 11.75 1.90 6.93
C LEU A 253 13.22 2.31 6.98
N PHE A 254 14.10 1.63 6.24
CA PHE A 254 15.53 1.94 6.22
C PHE A 254 15.89 3.13 5.30
N GLY A 255 14.90 3.71 4.61
CA GLY A 255 14.98 5.05 4.03
C GLY A 255 14.85 6.16 5.08
N SER A 256 14.32 5.85 6.27
CA SER A 256 14.24 6.80 7.39
C SER A 256 15.57 6.89 8.14
N GLU A 257 16.10 8.12 8.28
CA GLU A 257 17.33 8.37 9.03
C GLU A 257 17.22 7.93 10.50
N MET A 258 16.05 8.17 11.12
CA MET A 258 15.78 7.79 12.52
C MET A 258 15.87 6.27 12.69
N VAL A 259 15.21 5.50 11.81
CA VAL A 259 15.22 4.03 11.86
C VAL A 259 16.64 3.51 11.63
N THR A 260 17.29 3.96 10.56
CA THR A 260 18.64 3.50 10.17
C THR A 260 19.71 3.73 11.22
N LYS A 261 19.58 4.78 12.04
CA LYS A 261 20.52 5.08 13.14
C LYS A 261 20.20 4.37 14.45
N THR A 262 19.00 3.83 14.63
CA THR A 262 18.54 3.37 15.95
C THR A 262 18.11 1.91 16.01
N VAL A 263 17.86 1.27 14.86
CA VAL A 263 17.50 -0.14 14.80
C VAL A 263 18.32 -0.91 13.77
N ALA A 264 18.50 -2.21 14.03
CA ALA A 264 19.06 -3.18 13.11
C ALA A 264 18.05 -4.29 12.83
N PHE A 265 18.06 -4.79 11.60
CA PHE A 265 17.24 -5.91 11.15
C PHE A 265 17.88 -7.25 11.55
N ARG A 266 17.05 -8.21 11.97
CA ARG A 266 17.49 -9.57 12.36
C ARG A 266 16.46 -10.63 12.01
N GLY A 267 16.76 -11.87 12.39
CA GLY A 267 15.83 -12.99 12.31
C GLY A 267 15.83 -13.67 10.95
N GLY A 268 14.85 -14.56 10.74
CA GLY A 268 14.77 -15.38 9.53
C GLY A 268 14.52 -14.56 8.27
N THR A 269 13.65 -13.56 8.34
CA THR A 269 13.36 -12.68 7.20
C THR A 269 14.60 -11.90 6.77
N ALA A 270 15.40 -11.42 7.73
CA ALA A 270 16.67 -10.75 7.45
C ALA A 270 17.68 -11.68 6.75
N LEU A 271 17.80 -12.92 7.22
CA LEU A 271 18.64 -13.93 6.58
C LEU A 271 18.20 -14.18 5.11
N HIS A 272 16.90 -14.40 4.88
CA HIS A 272 16.36 -14.67 3.54
C HIS A 272 16.37 -13.50 2.57
N LYS A 273 16.31 -12.27 3.05
CA LYS A 273 16.26 -11.07 2.20
C LYS A 273 17.63 -10.48 1.87
N LEU A 274 18.63 -10.67 2.74
CA LEU A 274 19.90 -9.94 2.65
C LEU A 274 21.14 -10.81 2.42
N PHE A 275 21.04 -12.13 2.61
CA PHE A 275 22.19 -13.04 2.46
C PHE A 275 22.02 -14.07 1.36
N PHE A 276 20.82 -14.63 1.19
CA PHE A 276 20.57 -15.57 0.11
C PHE A 276 20.25 -14.84 -1.20
N PRO A 277 20.87 -15.23 -2.34
CA PRO A 277 20.52 -14.68 -3.66
C PRO A 277 19.06 -14.94 -4.03
N THR A 278 18.54 -16.10 -3.66
CA THR A 278 17.13 -16.47 -3.80
C THR A 278 16.60 -16.88 -2.43
N PRO A 279 15.47 -16.29 -1.96
CA PRO A 279 14.87 -16.66 -0.69
C PRO A 279 14.50 -18.14 -0.62
N GLY A 280 15.12 -18.89 0.30
CA GLY A 280 14.89 -20.34 0.42
C GLY A 280 13.59 -20.77 1.11
N ARG A 281 12.92 -19.89 1.86
CA ARG A 281 11.56 -20.14 2.39
C ARG A 281 10.82 -18.85 2.70
N TYR A 282 9.49 -18.95 2.73
CA TYR A 282 8.61 -17.87 3.09
C TYR A 282 8.80 -17.44 4.56
N SER A 283 8.75 -16.13 4.81
CA SER A 283 8.90 -15.53 6.13
C SER A 283 8.14 -14.19 6.20
N GLU A 284 7.30 -14.02 7.23
CA GLU A 284 6.31 -12.91 7.27
C GLU A 284 6.59 -11.80 8.30
N ASP A 285 7.54 -12.00 9.22
CA ASP A 285 7.79 -11.09 10.35
C ASP A 285 9.02 -10.18 10.08
N ILE A 286 8.92 -8.89 10.39
CA ILE A 286 10.08 -7.98 10.44
C ILE A 286 10.56 -7.89 11.89
N ASP A 287 11.67 -8.55 12.21
CA ASP A 287 12.28 -8.51 13.53
C ASP A 287 13.41 -7.46 13.59
N LEU A 288 13.23 -6.44 14.41
CA LEU A 288 14.16 -5.34 14.62
C LEU A 288 14.73 -5.39 16.04
N VAL A 289 15.94 -4.85 16.21
CA VAL A 289 16.56 -4.61 17.51
C VAL A 289 16.92 -3.16 17.60
N GLN A 290 16.56 -2.52 18.70
CA GLN A 290 17.09 -1.22 19.05
C GLN A 290 18.58 -1.34 19.36
N ILE A 291 19.46 -0.67 18.60
CA ILE A 291 20.91 -0.84 18.73
C ILE A 291 21.51 -0.01 19.87
N THR A 292 20.80 1.02 20.33
CA THR A 292 21.21 1.87 21.46
C THR A 292 20.06 2.04 22.42
N ALA A 293 20.30 1.77 23.70
CA ALA A 293 19.31 1.94 24.76
C ALA A 293 18.73 3.36 24.75
N GLY A 294 17.39 3.46 24.81
CA GLY A 294 16.70 4.73 24.73
C GLY A 294 15.18 4.57 24.64
N PRO A 295 14.42 5.68 24.64
CA PRO A 295 12.97 5.62 24.53
C PRO A 295 12.55 5.04 23.18
N ILE A 296 11.57 4.14 23.19
CA ILE A 296 11.02 3.52 21.97
C ILE A 296 10.11 4.48 21.18
N GLY A 297 9.59 5.53 21.83
CA GLY A 297 8.62 6.49 21.25
C GLY A 297 9.05 7.09 19.90
N PRO A 298 10.26 7.68 19.78
CA PRO A 298 10.75 8.21 18.52
C PRO A 298 10.81 7.18 17.37
N ILE A 299 11.22 5.93 17.68
CA ILE A 299 11.26 4.84 16.71
C ILE A 299 9.85 4.49 16.22
N LEU A 300 8.88 4.37 17.13
CA LEU A 300 7.49 4.11 16.75
C LEU A 300 6.89 5.24 15.92
N SER A 301 7.19 6.50 16.25
CA SER A 301 6.75 7.65 15.47
C SER A 301 7.33 7.63 14.06
N ALA A 302 8.62 7.31 13.92
CA ALA A 302 9.26 7.19 12.61
C ALA A 302 8.62 6.08 11.76
N ILE A 303 8.42 4.88 12.33
CA ILE A 303 7.75 3.76 11.64
C ILE A 303 6.35 4.18 11.16
N ARG A 304 5.58 4.88 11.99
CA ARG A 304 4.23 5.35 11.62
C ARG A 304 4.24 6.39 10.52
N THR A 305 5.10 7.39 10.61
CA THR A 305 5.25 8.42 9.58
C THR A 305 5.55 7.78 8.22
N THR A 306 6.36 6.72 8.22
CA THR A 306 6.69 5.97 7.01
C THR A 306 5.52 5.13 6.50
N LEU A 307 4.89 4.32 7.36
CA LEU A 307 4.01 3.23 6.93
C LEU A 307 2.51 3.55 6.95
N ASP A 308 2.04 4.46 7.83
CA ASP A 308 0.60 4.65 8.08
C ASP A 308 -0.13 5.21 6.84
N SER A 309 0.59 5.85 5.92
CA SER A 309 0.01 6.44 4.70
C SER A 309 -0.64 5.42 3.76
N TRP A 310 -0.11 4.18 3.73
CA TRP A 310 -0.58 3.11 2.84
C TRP A 310 -0.99 1.83 3.57
N LEU A 311 -0.41 1.52 4.74
CA LEU A 311 -0.83 0.37 5.56
C LEU A 311 -1.90 0.73 6.62
N GLY A 312 -2.22 2.02 6.79
CA GLY A 312 -3.17 2.49 7.79
C GLY A 312 -2.63 2.42 9.22
N GLU A 313 -3.50 2.58 10.22
CA GLU A 313 -3.06 2.60 11.62
C GLU A 313 -2.80 1.18 12.17
N PRO A 314 -1.64 0.92 12.80
CA PRO A 314 -1.31 -0.39 13.35
C PRO A 314 -1.96 -0.63 14.71
N LYS A 315 -2.31 -1.89 15.00
CA LYS A 315 -2.51 -2.32 16.39
C LYS A 315 -1.15 -2.45 17.08
N ARG A 316 -1.02 -1.91 18.29
CA ARG A 316 0.21 -1.98 19.08
C ARG A 316 0.08 -2.93 20.25
N LYS A 317 1.12 -3.72 20.49
CA LYS A 317 1.28 -4.56 21.68
C LYS A 317 2.66 -4.30 22.29
N GLN A 318 2.71 -4.11 23.61
CA GLN A 318 3.96 -3.96 24.34
C GLN A 318 4.03 -5.04 25.42
N SER A 319 5.15 -5.75 25.47
CA SER A 319 5.50 -6.69 26.54
C SER A 319 6.85 -6.31 27.14
N GLN A 320 7.32 -7.03 28.16
CA GLN A 320 8.66 -6.84 28.71
C GLN A 320 9.71 -6.91 27.58
N GLY A 321 10.37 -5.77 27.31
CA GLY A 321 11.47 -5.68 26.36
C GLY A 321 11.13 -5.81 24.88
N ARG A 322 9.84 -5.76 24.52
CA ARG A 322 9.41 -5.92 23.14
C ARG A 322 8.20 -5.07 22.81
N VAL A 323 8.23 -4.43 21.65
CA VAL A 323 7.09 -3.71 21.07
C VAL A 323 6.74 -4.32 19.72
N THR A 324 5.47 -4.54 19.45
CA THR A 324 4.97 -5.09 18.20
C THR A 324 3.95 -4.14 17.59
N MET A 325 4.13 -3.82 16.31
CA MET A 325 3.17 -3.08 15.48
C MET A 325 2.60 -4.04 14.43
N ILE A 326 1.28 -4.18 14.43
CA ILE A 326 0.56 -5.10 13.53
C ILE A 326 -0.29 -4.26 12.59
N TYR A 327 0.16 -4.16 11.35
CA TYR A 327 -0.58 -3.59 10.24
C TYR A 327 -1.46 -4.67 9.62
N ARG A 328 -2.68 -4.32 9.20
CA ARG A 328 -3.59 -5.23 8.48
C ARG A 328 -3.86 -4.66 7.11
N PHE A 329 -3.80 -5.52 6.12
CA PHE A 329 -4.16 -5.20 4.75
C PHE A 329 -4.86 -6.42 4.15
N GLU A 330 -5.55 -6.24 3.04
CA GLU A 330 -6.20 -7.33 2.32
C GLU A 330 -5.30 -7.77 1.17
N THR A 331 -5.21 -9.08 0.90
CA THR A 331 -4.67 -9.55 -0.37
C THR A 331 -5.55 -9.02 -1.47
N THR A 332 -4.93 -9.04 -2.62
CA THR A 332 -5.38 -8.28 -3.73
C THR A 332 -5.74 -9.31 -4.83
N THR A 333 -4.96 -10.38 -4.99
CA THR A 333 -5.33 -11.59 -5.72
C THR A 333 -6.44 -12.36 -4.99
N ARG A 334 -7.39 -12.91 -5.76
CA ARG A 334 -8.49 -13.72 -5.23
C ARG A 334 -8.00 -15.13 -4.83
N PRO A 335 -8.58 -15.73 -3.76
CA PRO A 335 -9.56 -15.13 -2.85
C PRO A 335 -8.93 -14.01 -2.00
N ILE A 336 -9.65 -12.89 -1.84
CA ILE A 336 -9.24 -11.78 -0.98
C ILE A 336 -9.16 -12.30 0.45
N GLN A 337 -7.97 -12.19 1.05
CA GLN A 337 -7.66 -12.69 2.38
C GLN A 337 -7.13 -11.54 3.24
N PRO A 338 -7.59 -11.39 4.49
CA PRO A 338 -6.98 -10.43 5.40
C PRO A 338 -5.60 -10.93 5.81
N LEU A 339 -4.56 -10.16 5.48
CA LEU A 339 -3.19 -10.40 5.90
C LEU A 339 -2.75 -9.43 7.00
N ARG A 340 -1.59 -9.74 7.58
CA ARG A 340 -0.95 -8.90 8.57
C ARG A 340 0.52 -8.70 8.23
N LEU A 341 1.03 -7.52 8.48
CA LEU A 341 2.46 -7.25 8.51
C LEU A 341 2.85 -6.92 9.94
N LYS A 342 3.83 -7.66 10.47
CA LYS A 342 4.27 -7.52 11.85
C LYS A 342 5.66 -6.89 11.89
N VAL A 343 5.76 -5.72 12.52
CA VAL A 343 7.05 -5.12 12.88
C VAL A 343 7.25 -5.35 14.37
N GLU A 344 8.22 -6.17 14.71
CA GLU A 344 8.58 -6.53 16.09
C GLU A 344 9.92 -5.89 16.45
N ILE A 345 9.99 -5.18 17.57
CA ILE A 345 11.19 -4.45 18.00
C ILE A 345 11.57 -4.94 19.38
N ASN A 346 12.75 -5.56 19.50
CA ASN A 346 13.39 -5.86 20.77
C ASN A 346 14.07 -4.58 21.32
N THR A 347 13.72 -4.20 22.54
CA THR A 347 14.15 -2.95 23.19
C THR A 347 15.08 -3.19 24.38
N ARG A 348 15.61 -4.40 24.56
CA ARG A 348 16.48 -4.75 25.71
C ARG A 348 17.76 -5.48 25.30
N GLU A 349 17.71 -6.33 24.28
CA GLU A 349 18.86 -7.11 23.81
C GLU A 349 19.70 -6.25 22.85
N HIS A 350 20.35 -5.20 23.36
CA HIS A 350 21.22 -4.29 22.58
C HIS A 350 22.59 -4.90 22.21
N PHE A 351 22.83 -6.16 22.61
CA PHE A 351 24.08 -6.86 22.43
C PHE A 351 24.34 -7.21 20.96
N THR A 352 25.62 -7.12 20.57
CA THR A 352 26.13 -7.68 19.32
C THR A 352 27.50 -8.29 19.54
N ALA A 353 27.71 -9.51 19.02
CA ALA A 353 28.97 -10.24 19.11
C ALA A 353 29.99 -9.82 18.05
N LEU A 354 29.53 -9.52 16.82
CA LEU A 354 30.36 -9.23 15.65
C LEU A 354 30.10 -7.85 15.02
N GLY A 355 29.22 -7.06 15.62
CA GLY A 355 28.84 -5.73 15.18
C GLY A 355 27.74 -5.70 14.12
N ILE A 356 27.23 -4.48 13.87
CA ILE A 356 26.24 -4.20 12.84
C ILE A 356 26.94 -3.73 11.57
N ARG A 357 26.60 -4.33 10.43
CA ARG A 357 27.03 -3.94 9.09
C ARG A 357 25.85 -3.36 8.32
N ARG A 358 26.13 -2.56 7.30
CA ARG A 358 25.10 -2.12 6.34
C ARG A 358 25.18 -2.98 5.10
N ARG A 359 24.02 -3.39 4.58
CA ARG A 359 23.91 -4.09 3.31
C ARG A 359 22.90 -3.37 2.41
N PRO A 360 23.20 -3.22 1.11
CA PRO A 360 22.23 -2.72 0.15
C PRO A 360 21.06 -3.70 0.04
N PHE A 361 19.85 -3.15 0.02
CA PHE A 361 18.63 -3.88 -0.29
C PHE A 361 17.88 -3.10 -1.35
N GLN A 362 17.58 -3.77 -2.46
CA GLN A 362 16.87 -3.18 -3.58
C GLN A 362 15.61 -3.99 -3.85
N VAL A 363 14.53 -3.28 -4.10
CA VAL A 363 13.31 -3.83 -4.68
C VAL A 363 13.16 -3.16 -6.02
N ASP A 364 13.05 -3.96 -7.08
CA ASP A 364 12.69 -3.47 -8.39
C ASP A 364 11.55 -4.32 -8.92
N SER A 365 10.36 -3.72 -8.96
CA SER A 365 9.15 -4.37 -9.42
C SER A 365 8.24 -3.32 -10.05
N PRO A 366 7.30 -3.73 -10.92
CA PRO A 366 6.32 -2.80 -11.45
C PRO A 366 5.48 -2.09 -10.39
N TRP A 367 5.37 -2.62 -9.17
CA TRP A 367 4.56 -2.05 -8.07
C TRP A 367 5.34 -1.11 -7.14
N PHE A 368 6.64 -1.34 -7.01
CA PHE A 368 7.51 -0.54 -6.17
C PHE A 368 8.95 -0.73 -6.63
N SER A 369 9.64 0.40 -6.80
CA SER A 369 11.08 0.43 -7.02
C SER A 369 11.72 1.34 -5.98
N GLY A 370 12.77 0.85 -5.34
CA GLY A 370 13.47 1.58 -4.29
C GLY A 370 14.62 0.80 -3.71
N GLN A 371 15.50 1.50 -3.01
CA GLN A 371 16.68 0.93 -2.39
C GLN A 371 16.96 1.56 -1.03
N ALA A 372 17.56 0.79 -0.13
CA ALA A 372 18.00 1.26 1.18
C ALA A 372 19.22 0.49 1.67
N GLU A 373 20.00 1.12 2.54
CA GLU A 373 21.08 0.47 3.28
C GLU A 373 20.54 -0.05 4.62
N ILE A 374 20.41 -1.36 4.74
CA ILE A 374 19.83 -1.99 5.93
C ILE A 374 20.93 -2.33 6.93
N GLY A 375 20.82 -1.78 8.14
CA GLY A 375 21.65 -2.18 9.27
C GLY A 375 21.30 -3.61 9.71
N ILE A 376 22.27 -4.52 9.69
CA ILE A 376 22.09 -5.95 9.96
C ILE A 376 23.30 -6.54 10.70
N TYR A 377 23.05 -7.59 11.48
CA TYR A 377 24.08 -8.38 12.15
C TYR A 377 24.95 -9.16 11.15
N ALA A 378 26.18 -9.50 11.54
CA ALA A 378 27.00 -10.43 10.76
C ALA A 378 26.28 -11.77 10.57
N ILE A 379 26.56 -12.46 9.46
CA ILE A 379 25.85 -13.69 9.11
C ILE A 379 26.07 -14.78 10.16
N GLU A 380 27.30 -14.94 10.65
CA GLU A 380 27.64 -15.94 11.65
C GLU A 380 26.91 -15.67 12.96
N GLU A 381 26.67 -14.40 13.29
CA GLU A 381 25.90 -13.99 14.46
C GLU A 381 24.41 -14.31 14.30
N LEU A 382 23.83 -14.03 13.12
CA LEU A 382 22.45 -14.42 12.80
C LEU A 382 22.28 -15.95 12.89
N LEU A 383 23.22 -16.71 12.33
CA LEU A 383 23.23 -18.17 12.38
C LEU A 383 23.45 -18.70 13.80
N GLY A 384 24.27 -18.04 14.62
CA GLY A 384 24.43 -18.37 16.03
C GLY A 384 23.11 -18.22 16.80
N THR A 385 22.35 -17.13 16.54
CA THR A 385 21.02 -16.98 17.12
C THR A 385 19.99 -17.98 16.56
N LYS A 386 20.18 -18.47 15.33
CA LYS A 386 19.39 -19.56 14.74
C LYS A 386 19.71 -20.90 15.39
N LEU A 387 20.96 -21.18 15.71
CA LEU A 387 21.37 -22.36 16.49
C LEU A 387 20.78 -22.30 17.92
N ARG A 388 20.77 -21.11 18.55
CA ARG A 388 20.06 -20.87 19.82
C ARG A 388 18.57 -21.16 19.70
N ALA A 389 17.93 -20.60 18.68
CA ALA A 389 16.52 -20.80 18.41
C ALA A 389 16.17 -22.27 18.12
N LEU A 390 17.04 -22.97 17.37
CA LEU A 390 16.93 -24.39 17.11
C LEU A 390 16.94 -25.13 18.44
N TYR A 391 17.91 -24.90 19.33
CA TYR A 391 17.97 -25.55 20.65
C TYR A 391 16.72 -25.30 21.51
N GLN A 392 16.33 -24.02 21.65
CA GLN A 392 15.30 -23.59 22.59
C GLN A 392 13.86 -23.86 22.13
N ARG A 393 13.62 -24.04 20.83
CA ARG A 393 12.26 -24.13 20.26
C ARG A 393 12.09 -25.41 19.45
N LYS A 394 10.82 -25.82 19.26
CA LYS A 394 10.45 -26.95 18.41
C LYS A 394 9.90 -26.42 17.07
N LYS A 395 10.77 -25.84 16.24
CA LYS A 395 10.42 -25.31 14.91
C LYS A 395 11.40 -25.80 13.86
N GLY A 396 10.94 -26.66 12.94
CA GLY A 396 11.76 -27.25 11.88
C GLY A 396 12.46 -26.23 11.00
N ARG A 397 11.86 -25.04 10.81
CA ARG A 397 12.46 -23.97 10.02
C ARG A 397 13.79 -23.43 10.55
N ASP A 398 14.07 -23.55 11.85
CA ASP A 398 15.37 -23.11 12.39
C ASP A 398 16.50 -24.07 11.97
N LEU A 399 16.22 -25.37 11.84
CA LEU A 399 17.14 -26.35 11.26
C LEU A 399 17.33 -26.13 9.76
N TYR A 400 16.22 -25.87 9.05
CA TYR A 400 16.26 -25.56 7.62
C TYR A 400 17.15 -24.35 7.31
N ASP A 401 16.99 -23.26 8.05
CA ASP A 401 17.76 -22.02 7.85
C ASP A 401 19.27 -22.26 8.02
N LEU A 402 19.66 -23.06 9.03
CA LEU A 402 21.05 -23.44 9.26
C LEU A 402 21.58 -24.31 8.13
N TRP A 403 20.84 -25.36 7.76
CA TRP A 403 21.23 -26.25 6.66
C TRP A 403 21.40 -25.48 5.34
N LEU A 404 20.45 -24.61 5.01
CA LEU A 404 20.50 -23.82 3.78
C LEU A 404 21.71 -22.88 3.79
N ALA A 405 22.01 -22.24 4.92
CA ALA A 405 23.18 -21.38 5.03
C ALA A 405 24.50 -22.16 4.88
N LEU A 406 24.63 -23.30 5.56
CA LEU A 406 25.84 -24.14 5.50
C LEU A 406 26.08 -24.77 4.12
N THR A 407 25.05 -24.91 3.30
CA THR A 407 25.14 -25.51 1.95
C THR A 407 25.27 -24.46 0.84
N SER A 408 24.79 -23.24 1.08
CA SER A 408 24.64 -22.24 0.02
C SER A 408 25.50 -21.00 0.22
N LEU A 409 26.07 -20.79 1.41
CA LEU A 409 26.82 -19.59 1.76
C LEU A 409 28.21 -19.96 2.31
N GLU A 410 29.16 -19.07 2.09
CA GLU A 410 30.47 -19.15 2.74
C GLU A 410 30.37 -18.57 4.15
N VAL A 411 30.40 -19.46 5.16
CA VAL A 411 30.27 -19.10 6.57
C VAL A 411 31.30 -19.83 7.41
N ASP A 412 31.68 -19.22 8.52
CA ASP A 412 32.64 -19.77 9.47
C ASP A 412 31.92 -20.53 10.60
N ASP A 413 31.94 -21.86 10.51
CA ASP A 413 31.28 -22.78 11.44
C ASP A 413 31.68 -22.51 12.91
N ALA A 414 32.96 -22.21 13.17
CA ALA A 414 33.45 -21.94 14.52
C ALA A 414 32.94 -20.60 15.06
N LYS A 415 32.88 -19.55 14.23
CA LYS A 415 32.29 -18.26 14.62
C LYS A 415 30.79 -18.35 14.88
N ILE A 416 30.06 -19.21 14.15
CA ILE A 416 28.63 -19.46 14.42
C ILE A 416 28.46 -20.02 15.83
N VAL A 417 29.27 -21.02 16.19
CA VAL A 417 29.21 -21.68 17.50
C VAL A 417 29.68 -20.75 18.63
N ASP A 418 30.71 -19.93 18.40
CA ASP A 418 31.14 -18.89 19.33
C ASP A 418 30.02 -17.86 19.58
N CYS A 419 29.35 -17.38 18.52
CA CYS A 419 28.21 -16.48 18.66
C CYS A 419 27.07 -17.13 19.46
N PHE A 420 26.73 -18.39 19.16
CA PHE A 420 25.76 -19.17 19.94
C PHE A 420 26.11 -19.21 21.44
N GLY A 421 27.36 -19.52 21.77
CA GLY A 421 27.85 -19.56 23.15
C GLY A 421 27.75 -18.20 23.85
N ARG A 422 28.13 -17.11 23.17
CA ARG A 422 28.02 -15.74 23.71
C ARG A 422 26.58 -15.36 24.02
N TYR A 423 25.63 -15.70 23.14
CA TYR A 423 24.21 -15.41 23.35
C TYR A 423 23.59 -16.25 24.49
N LEU A 424 23.98 -17.52 24.63
CA LEU A 424 23.56 -18.33 25.79
C LEU A 424 24.14 -17.78 27.10
N GLY A 425 25.41 -17.36 27.09
CA GLY A 425 26.06 -16.74 28.25
C GLY A 425 25.35 -15.48 28.75
N GLN A 426 24.78 -14.67 27.86
CA GLN A 426 23.95 -13.52 28.23
C GLN A 426 22.66 -13.92 28.97
N GLU A 427 22.17 -15.13 28.76
CA GLU A 427 21.01 -15.70 29.47
C GLU A 427 21.43 -16.50 30.73
N GLY A 428 22.72 -16.56 31.04
CA GLY A 428 23.25 -17.38 32.13
C GLY A 428 23.16 -18.88 31.85
N LEU A 429 23.06 -19.28 30.57
CA LEU A 429 22.96 -20.66 30.13
C LEU A 429 24.28 -21.14 29.53
N ALA A 430 24.54 -22.43 29.68
CA ALA A 430 25.57 -23.16 28.95
C ALA A 430 24.94 -24.47 28.46
N VAL A 431 25.33 -24.91 27.26
CA VAL A 431 24.80 -26.12 26.64
C VAL A 431 25.98 -26.96 26.17
N SER A 432 26.04 -28.19 26.66
CA SER A 432 27.01 -29.19 26.21
C SER A 432 26.58 -29.85 24.90
N ARG A 433 27.54 -30.48 24.23
CA ARG A 433 27.29 -31.28 23.03
C ARG A 433 26.23 -32.35 23.26
N ALA A 434 26.36 -33.15 24.33
CA ALA A 434 25.41 -34.21 24.64
C ALA A 434 23.98 -33.69 24.86
N GLU A 435 23.81 -32.56 25.56
CA GLU A 435 22.49 -31.95 25.78
C GLU A 435 21.86 -31.48 24.47
N PHE A 436 22.65 -30.90 23.56
CA PHE A 436 22.14 -30.47 22.26
C PHE A 436 21.76 -31.67 21.40
N GLU A 437 22.58 -32.73 21.35
CA GLU A 437 22.32 -33.94 20.57
C GLU A 437 21.04 -34.66 21.07
N GLU A 438 20.88 -34.85 22.39
CA GLU A 438 19.65 -35.42 22.98
C GLU A 438 18.41 -34.57 22.65
N ASN A 439 18.55 -33.26 22.74
CA ASN A 439 17.49 -32.30 22.42
C ASN A 439 17.08 -32.31 20.94
N LEU A 440 18.04 -32.52 20.03
CA LEU A 440 17.80 -32.59 18.59
C LEU A 440 17.16 -33.93 18.21
N GLU A 441 17.61 -35.03 18.81
CA GLU A 441 16.98 -36.36 18.63
C GLU A 441 15.50 -36.33 19.04
N GLY A 442 15.20 -35.73 20.20
CA GLY A 442 13.82 -35.56 20.66
C GLY A 442 12.95 -34.70 19.72
N LYS A 443 13.55 -33.85 18.87
CA LYS A 443 12.83 -33.08 17.85
C LYS A 443 12.58 -33.86 16.58
N PHE A 444 13.47 -34.79 16.19
CA PHE A 444 13.22 -35.67 15.05
C PHE A 444 12.07 -36.63 15.29
N GLN A 445 11.72 -36.91 16.54
CA GLN A 445 10.53 -37.69 16.92
C GLN A 445 9.26 -36.82 17.01
N ASN A 446 9.37 -35.50 16.84
CA ASN A 446 8.25 -34.58 16.98
C ASN A 446 7.63 -34.22 15.62
N ARG A 447 6.40 -34.69 15.38
CA ARG A 447 5.67 -34.43 14.13
C ARG A 447 5.53 -32.95 13.78
N ALA A 448 5.23 -32.09 14.75
CA ALA A 448 5.08 -30.65 14.50
C ALA A 448 6.40 -29.98 14.08
N PHE A 449 7.53 -30.48 14.56
CA PHE A 449 8.86 -30.03 14.10
C PHE A 449 9.11 -30.44 12.64
N LEU A 450 8.82 -31.70 12.29
CA LEU A 450 9.01 -32.23 10.94
C LEU A 450 8.12 -31.54 9.88
N GLU A 451 6.87 -31.27 10.22
CA GLU A 451 5.88 -30.66 9.31
C GLU A 451 5.95 -29.12 9.25
N ASP A 452 6.72 -28.46 10.12
CA ASP A 452 6.78 -26.98 10.24
C ASP A 452 7.23 -26.27 8.94
N ILE A 453 8.16 -26.89 8.20
CA ILE A 453 8.81 -26.24 7.06
C ILE A 453 8.02 -26.36 5.75
N GLY A 454 7.26 -27.45 5.57
CA GLY A 454 6.60 -27.77 4.30
C GLY A 454 5.80 -26.63 3.68
N PRO A 455 4.87 -25.97 4.42
CA PRO A 455 4.07 -24.86 3.91
C PRO A 455 4.86 -23.58 3.56
N LEU A 456 6.14 -23.50 3.97
CA LEU A 456 7.00 -22.34 3.77
C LEU A 456 7.94 -22.50 2.58
N LEU A 457 8.08 -23.70 2.01
CA LEU A 457 9.01 -23.94 0.91
C LEU A 457 8.45 -23.45 -0.44
N PRO A 458 9.32 -22.98 -1.34
CA PRO A 458 8.94 -22.76 -2.74
C PRO A 458 8.42 -24.05 -3.40
N THR A 459 7.61 -23.89 -4.44
CA THR A 459 7.12 -25.02 -5.24
C THR A 459 8.28 -25.80 -5.85
N GLY A 460 8.30 -27.13 -5.67
CA GLY A 460 9.31 -28.01 -6.25
C GLY A 460 10.59 -28.17 -5.44
N VAL A 461 10.74 -27.50 -4.29
CA VAL A 461 11.90 -27.67 -3.39
C VAL A 461 11.66 -28.86 -2.46
N SER A 462 12.56 -29.85 -2.51
CA SER A 462 12.60 -30.96 -1.57
C SER A 462 13.57 -30.68 -0.42
N TYR A 463 13.18 -31.05 0.80
CA TYR A 463 14.01 -30.92 1.99
C TYR A 463 14.03 -32.23 2.77
N ASP A 464 15.23 -32.77 3.01
CA ASP A 464 15.44 -33.95 3.84
C ASP A 464 15.92 -33.53 5.23
N VAL A 465 15.03 -33.67 6.22
CA VAL A 465 15.29 -33.29 7.61
C VAL A 465 16.45 -34.09 8.22
N ALA A 466 16.60 -35.37 7.86
CA ALA A 466 17.63 -36.24 8.42
C ALA A 466 19.01 -35.83 7.90
N GLN A 467 19.13 -35.55 6.59
CA GLN A 467 20.37 -35.03 6.01
C GLN A 467 20.74 -33.66 6.57
N ALA A 468 19.74 -32.78 6.75
CA ALA A 468 19.95 -31.47 7.36
C ALA A 468 20.41 -31.59 8.81
N GLY A 469 19.79 -32.48 9.57
CA GLY A 469 20.18 -32.83 10.94
C GLY A 469 21.61 -33.33 11.04
N ALA A 470 21.99 -34.27 10.17
CA ALA A 470 23.34 -34.83 10.12
C ALA A 470 24.38 -33.74 9.80
N LEU A 471 24.13 -32.88 8.81
CA LEU A 471 25.04 -31.80 8.43
C LEU A 471 25.22 -30.78 9.57
N VAL A 472 24.13 -30.29 10.14
CA VAL A 472 24.17 -29.34 11.26
C VAL A 472 24.83 -29.97 12.49
N GLY A 473 24.54 -31.25 12.75
CA GLY A 473 25.18 -32.05 13.78
C GLY A 473 26.69 -32.09 13.61
N GLN A 474 27.16 -32.44 12.41
CA GLN A 474 28.58 -32.56 12.08
C GLN A 474 29.31 -31.22 12.11
N LYS A 475 28.74 -30.18 11.48
CA LYS A 475 29.43 -28.89 11.30
C LYS A 475 29.35 -27.97 12.50
N LEU A 476 28.26 -28.00 13.27
CA LEU A 476 28.03 -27.05 14.36
C LEU A 476 27.98 -27.73 15.73
N VAL A 477 27.13 -28.75 15.88
CA VAL A 477 26.90 -29.39 17.20
C VAL A 477 28.16 -30.12 17.69
N ALA A 478 28.94 -30.73 16.79
CA ALA A 478 30.18 -31.42 17.14
C ALA A 478 31.28 -30.49 17.68
N ILE A 479 31.19 -29.18 17.44
CA ILE A 479 32.13 -28.16 17.96
C ILE A 479 31.80 -27.79 19.43
N LEU A 480 30.58 -28.07 19.89
CA LEU A 480 30.17 -27.74 21.26
C LEU A 480 31.02 -28.50 22.31
N PRO A 481 31.21 -27.92 23.50
CA PRO A 481 32.02 -28.54 24.54
C PRO A 481 31.36 -29.80 25.10
N GLY A 482 32.19 -30.77 25.47
CA GLY A 482 31.76 -32.03 26.13
C GLY A 482 31.73 -33.24 25.21
N GLU A 483 31.53 -34.41 25.82
CA GLU A 483 31.43 -35.69 25.12
C GLU A 483 30.11 -35.80 24.33
N PRO A 484 30.03 -36.63 23.27
CA PRO A 484 28.80 -36.90 22.54
C PRO A 484 27.76 -37.63 23.41
N TRP A 485 26.50 -37.49 23.05
CA TRP A 485 25.38 -38.19 23.68
C TRP A 485 25.47 -39.71 23.42
N ARG A 486 25.33 -40.51 24.48
CA ARG A 486 25.45 -41.98 24.43
C ARG A 486 24.14 -42.72 24.13
N GLY A 487 23.09 -42.01 23.72
CA GLY A 487 21.77 -42.59 23.45
C GLY A 487 21.01 -43.01 24.72
N ALA A 488 19.79 -43.54 24.53
CA ALA A 488 18.91 -43.98 25.62
C ALA A 488 19.38 -45.26 26.33
N GLU A 489 20.25 -46.06 25.72
CA GLU A 489 20.73 -47.35 26.24
C GLU A 489 21.85 -47.22 27.29
N GLY A 490 22.46 -46.05 27.42
CA GLY A 490 23.55 -45.79 28.39
C GLY A 490 23.11 -45.41 29.81
N ARG A 491 21.80 -45.42 30.11
CA ARG A 491 21.25 -45.12 31.46
C ARG A 491 20.93 -46.38 32.28
N GLY A 492 21.50 -47.53 31.94
CA GLY A 492 21.49 -48.75 32.75
C GLY A 492 22.91 -49.13 33.12
N ASP A 493 23.30 -48.78 34.35
CA ASP A 493 24.50 -49.19 35.10
C ASP A 493 25.24 -47.98 35.70
N ARG A 494 24.57 -47.33 36.66
CA ARG A 494 25.23 -46.74 37.84
C ARG A 494 24.34 -46.85 39.06
#